data_AF-A0A6N6T6E4-F1
#
_entry.id   AF-A0A6N6T6E4-F1
#
_cell.length_a   1.000
_cell.length_b   1.000
_cell.length_c   1.000
_cell.angle_alpha   90.00
_cell.angle_beta   90.00
_cell.angle_gamma   90.00
#
_symmetry.space_group_name_H-M   'P 1'
#
loop_
_entity.id
_entity.type
_entity.pdbx_description
1 polymer ?
#
loop_
_entity_poly.entity_id
_entity_poly.type
_entity_poly.pdbx_seq_one_letter_code
_entity_poly.pdbx_strand_id
1 'polypeptide(L)'
;MADETARDAVPRAVQACHELLVWLIPQLDLFPRARRFTLGERLESGLLRVLESLVEAAYSREKRAALTIANRTLEIERHLWRLAHELRVIPLNRYEHGARLMDDLGRQIGGWLRSRTEGSG
;
A
#
# COMPACT_ATOMS: atom_id res chain seq x y z
N MET A 1 23.14 14.89 -23.42
CA MET A 1 21.69 15.18 -23.56
C MET A 1 20.92 13.89 -23.89
N ALA A 2 21.24 12.79 -23.19
CA ALA A 2 20.70 11.46 -23.47
C ALA A 2 20.64 10.63 -22.18
N ASP A 3 19.86 11.09 -21.20
CA ASP A 3 19.45 10.27 -20.04
C ASP A 3 18.12 10.73 -19.38
N GLU A 4 17.37 11.63 -20.02
CA GLU A 4 16.18 12.23 -19.37
C GLU A 4 14.92 11.37 -19.51
N THR A 5 14.87 10.44 -20.46
CA THR A 5 13.68 9.62 -20.74
C THR A 5 13.55 8.38 -19.84
N ALA A 6 14.58 8.04 -19.04
CA ALA A 6 14.59 6.82 -18.24
C ALA A 6 13.97 6.95 -16.83
N ARG A 7 13.58 8.16 -16.40
CA ARG A 7 13.22 8.44 -14.98
C ARG A 7 11.72 8.59 -14.66
N ASP A 8 10.82 8.55 -15.64
CA ASP A 8 9.46 9.08 -15.41
C ASP A 8 8.30 8.05 -15.38
N ALA A 9 8.58 6.75 -15.36
CA ALA A 9 7.53 5.77 -15.07
C ALA A 9 7.45 5.52 -13.56
N VAL A 10 6.54 6.22 -12.88
CA VAL A 10 6.16 5.92 -11.48
C VAL A 10 5.91 4.40 -11.37
N PRO A 11 6.60 3.68 -10.45
CA PRO A 11 6.46 2.23 -10.35
C PRO A 11 5.00 1.83 -10.16
N ARG A 12 4.56 0.75 -10.82
CA ARG A 12 3.15 0.29 -10.76
C ARG A 12 2.64 0.11 -9.32
N ALA A 13 3.52 -0.26 -8.38
CA ALA A 13 3.20 -0.39 -6.96
C ALA A 13 2.76 0.95 -6.32
N VAL A 14 3.40 2.08 -6.68
CA VAL A 14 3.01 3.42 -6.18
C VAL A 14 1.60 3.76 -6.69
N GLN A 15 1.35 3.55 -7.98
CA GLN A 15 0.05 3.79 -8.59
C GLN A 15 -1.04 2.88 -8.01
N ALA A 16 -0.74 1.59 -7.81
CA ALA A 16 -1.68 0.65 -7.19
C ALA A 16 -2.00 1.03 -5.72
N CYS A 17 -1.03 1.55 -4.98
CA CYS A 17 -1.27 2.06 -3.63
C CYS A 17 -2.16 3.30 -3.63
N HIS A 18 -1.99 4.19 -4.61
CA HIS A 18 -2.88 5.34 -4.80
C HIS A 18 -4.31 4.89 -5.12
N GLU A 19 -4.48 3.96 -6.07
CA GLU A 19 -5.79 3.38 -6.43
C GLU A 19 -6.47 2.73 -5.21
N LEU A 20 -5.70 2.01 -4.39
CA LEU A 20 -6.17 1.44 -3.12
C LEU A 20 -6.67 2.53 -2.16
N LEU A 21 -5.90 3.60 -1.95
CA LEU A 21 -6.28 4.71 -1.06
C LEU A 21 -7.56 5.42 -1.53
N VAL A 22 -7.66 5.72 -2.83
CA VAL A 22 -8.84 6.34 -3.44
C VAL A 22 -10.10 5.52 -3.17
N TRP A 23 -10.00 4.20 -3.26
CA TRP A 23 -11.14 3.34 -2.98
C TRP A 23 -11.42 3.18 -1.47
N LEU A 24 -10.37 3.03 -0.66
CA LEU A 24 -10.48 2.61 0.74
C LEU A 24 -10.85 3.75 1.69
N ILE A 25 -10.34 4.97 1.49
CA ILE A 25 -10.66 6.12 2.36
C ILE A 25 -12.18 6.36 2.45
N PRO A 26 -12.94 6.39 1.33
CA PRO A 26 -14.41 6.46 1.40
C PRO A 26 -15.08 5.30 2.16
N GLN A 27 -14.45 4.13 2.25
CA GLN A 27 -14.98 3.02 3.05
C GLN A 27 -14.75 3.24 4.55
N LEU A 28 -13.59 3.78 4.93
CA LEU A 28 -13.31 4.19 6.31
C LEU A 28 -14.27 5.29 6.77
N ASP A 29 -14.69 6.13 5.83
CA ASP A 29 -15.68 7.16 6.09
C ASP A 29 -17.08 6.64 6.43
N LEU A 30 -17.33 5.35 6.24
CA LEU A 30 -18.58 4.69 6.61
C LEU A 30 -18.48 3.96 7.94
N PHE A 31 -17.31 3.98 8.60
CA PHE A 31 -17.15 3.32 9.90
C PHE A 31 -18.03 3.99 10.95
N PRO A 32 -18.62 3.21 11.88
CA PRO A 32 -19.27 3.76 13.06
C PRO A 32 -18.32 4.67 13.83
N ARG A 33 -18.84 5.75 14.42
CA ARG A 33 -18.04 6.77 15.14
C ARG A 33 -17.06 6.17 16.14
N ALA A 34 -17.47 5.12 16.86
CA ALA A 34 -16.64 4.43 17.85
C ALA A 34 -15.40 3.74 17.27
N ARG A 35 -15.40 3.42 15.98
CA ARG A 35 -14.30 2.73 15.27
C ARG A 35 -13.57 3.62 14.27
N ARG A 36 -14.17 4.74 13.84
CA ARG A 36 -13.56 5.67 12.90
C ARG A 36 -12.25 6.28 13.44
N PHE A 37 -12.28 6.85 14.64
CA PHE A 37 -11.13 7.49 15.29
C PHE A 37 -10.19 6.49 16.01
N THR A 38 -10.27 5.21 15.66
CA THR A 38 -9.37 4.18 16.20
C THR A 38 -8.88 3.32 15.05
N LEU A 39 -9.73 2.42 14.56
CA LEU A 39 -9.38 1.50 13.48
C LEU A 39 -9.31 2.20 12.12
N GLY A 40 -10.23 3.13 11.85
CA GLY A 40 -10.26 3.89 10.58
C GLY A 40 -9.00 4.76 10.42
N GLU A 41 -8.73 5.62 11.39
CA GLU A 41 -7.53 6.49 11.39
C GLU A 41 -6.23 5.68 11.30
N ARG A 42 -6.16 4.52 11.99
CA ARG A 42 -4.99 3.65 11.93
C ARG A 42 -4.78 3.05 10.52
N LEU A 43 -5.85 2.60 9.87
CA LEU A 43 -5.83 2.08 8.51
C LEU A 43 -5.38 3.14 7.50
N GLU A 44 -5.96 4.34 7.60
CA GLU A 44 -5.62 5.45 6.71
C GLU A 44 -4.16 5.85 6.86
N SER A 45 -3.72 6.10 8.10
CA SER A 45 -2.33 6.49 8.39
C SER A 45 -1.33 5.42 7.96
N GLY A 46 -1.67 4.14 8.16
CA GLY A 46 -0.82 3.01 7.77
C GLY A 46 -0.67 2.90 6.25
N LEU A 47 -1.76 3.03 5.49
CA LEU A 47 -1.72 2.99 4.03
C LEU A 47 -1.06 4.23 3.42
N LEU A 48 -1.22 5.40 4.02
CA LEU A 48 -0.44 6.59 3.64
C LEU A 48 1.06 6.36 3.85
N ARG A 49 1.45 5.73 4.96
CA ARG A 49 2.85 5.36 5.21
C ARG A 49 3.37 4.32 4.20
N VAL A 50 2.53 3.38 3.74
CA VAL A 50 2.89 2.48 2.64
C VAL A 50 3.19 3.29 1.39
N LEU A 51 2.31 4.24 1.02
CA LEU A 51 2.52 5.11 -0.14
C LEU A 51 3.82 5.91 -0.02
N GLU A 52 4.07 6.58 1.11
CA GLU A 52 5.30 7.32 1.38
C GLU A 52 6.54 6.46 1.17
N SER A 53 6.54 5.24 1.72
CA SER A 53 7.66 4.30 1.61
C SER A 53 7.88 3.82 0.16
N LEU A 54 6.80 3.68 -0.62
CA LEU A 54 6.91 3.31 -2.04
C LEU A 54 7.43 4.46 -2.90
N VAL A 55 7.02 5.69 -2.59
CA VAL A 55 7.57 6.90 -3.23
C VAL A 55 9.05 7.04 -2.90
N GLU A 56 9.44 6.88 -1.63
CA GLU A 56 10.85 6.89 -1.22
C GLU A 56 11.66 5.83 -1.99
N ALA A 57 11.14 4.61 -2.11
CA ALA A 57 11.78 3.55 -2.88
C ALA A 57 11.91 3.87 -4.39
N ALA A 58 10.99 4.66 -4.95
CA ALA A 58 11.02 5.05 -6.36
C ALA A 58 12.14 6.04 -6.67
N TYR A 59 12.48 6.92 -5.72
CA TYR A 59 13.49 7.96 -5.89
C TYR A 59 14.83 7.63 -5.20
N SER A 60 14.91 6.54 -4.43
CA SER A 60 16.12 6.10 -3.75
C SER A 60 16.96 5.12 -4.60
N ARG A 61 18.29 5.28 -4.54
CA ARG A 61 19.23 4.27 -5.06
C ARG A 61 19.17 2.99 -4.23
N GLU A 62 18.95 3.11 -2.92
CA GLU A 62 18.81 2.00 -1.99
C GLU A 62 17.34 1.79 -1.65
N LYS A 63 16.63 1.11 -2.55
CA LYS A 63 15.18 0.88 -2.44
C LYS A 63 14.79 -0.20 -1.43
N ARG A 64 15.71 -1.09 -1.04
CA ARG A 64 15.36 -2.30 -0.27
C ARG A 64 14.80 -1.98 1.11
N ALA A 65 15.38 -1.01 1.80
CA ALA A 65 14.94 -0.60 3.13
C ALA A 65 13.50 -0.06 3.08
N ALA A 66 13.23 0.89 2.19
CA ALA A 66 11.91 1.50 2.00
C ALA A 66 10.85 0.46 1.57
N LEU A 67 11.17 -0.44 0.63
CA LEU A 67 10.25 -1.52 0.23
C LEU A 67 9.99 -2.53 1.35
N THR A 68 10.96 -2.80 2.21
CA THR A 68 10.77 -3.67 3.38
C THR A 68 9.81 -3.03 4.39
N ILE A 69 9.93 -1.71 4.60
CA ILE A 69 9.01 -0.94 5.45
C ILE A 69 7.60 -0.93 4.84
N ALA A 70 7.49 -0.68 3.53
CA ALA A 70 6.21 -0.69 2.81
C ALA A 70 5.53 -2.06 2.96
N ASN A 71 6.27 -3.16 2.72
CA ASN A 71 5.72 -4.52 2.80
C ASN A 71 5.25 -4.86 4.21
N ARG A 72 6.07 -4.58 5.24
CA ARG A 72 5.69 -4.85 6.64
C ARG A 72 4.47 -4.03 7.08
N THR A 73 4.42 -2.76 6.70
CA THR A 73 3.29 -1.88 7.03
C THR A 73 2.02 -2.40 6.36
N LEU A 74 2.09 -2.77 5.08
CA LEU A 74 0.94 -3.34 4.36
C LEU A 74 0.42 -4.65 4.99
N GLU A 75 1.30 -5.51 5.51
CA GLU A 75 0.86 -6.69 6.26
C GLU A 75 0.09 -6.32 7.53
N ILE A 76 0.53 -5.30 8.27
CA ILE A 76 -0.20 -4.79 9.44
C ILE A 76 -1.59 -4.30 9.00
N GLU A 77 -1.67 -3.54 7.91
CA GLU A 77 -2.94 -3.03 7.39
C GLU A 77 -3.88 -4.16 6.91
N ARG A 78 -3.35 -5.24 6.33
CA ARG A 78 -4.15 -6.45 6.00
C ARG A 78 -4.81 -7.05 7.24
N HIS A 79 -4.08 -7.13 8.35
CA HIS A 79 -4.62 -7.63 9.60
C HIS A 79 -5.69 -6.69 10.19
N LEU A 80 -5.47 -5.38 10.14
CA LEU A 80 -6.45 -4.39 10.60
C LEU A 80 -7.72 -4.39 9.74
N TRP A 81 -7.58 -4.58 8.43
CA TRP A 81 -8.72 -4.70 7.52
C TRP A 81 -9.56 -5.96 7.79
N ARG A 82 -8.90 -7.10 8.06
CA ARG A 82 -9.58 -8.32 8.52
C ARG A 82 -10.29 -8.12 9.85
N LEU A 83 -9.65 -7.44 10.79
CA LEU A 83 -10.25 -7.11 12.08
C LEU A 83 -11.51 -6.25 11.90
N ALA A 84 -11.51 -5.29 10.97
CA ALA A 84 -12.70 -4.48 10.67
C ALA A 84 -13.88 -5.35 10.22
N HIS A 85 -13.62 -6.38 9.41
CA HIS A 85 -14.63 -7.34 8.98
C HIS A 85 -15.11 -8.23 10.15
N GLU A 86 -14.20 -8.78 10.95
CA GLU A 86 -14.54 -9.63 12.10
C GLU A 86 -15.38 -8.87 13.16
N LEU A 87 -15.08 -7.59 13.34
CA LEU A 87 -15.87 -6.67 14.19
C LEU A 87 -17.18 -6.20 13.54
N ARG A 88 -17.53 -6.71 12.35
CA ARG A 88 -18.71 -6.34 11.56
C ARG A 88 -18.82 -4.84 11.27
N VAL A 89 -17.67 -4.16 11.18
CA VAL A 89 -17.59 -2.74 10.80
C VAL A 89 -17.82 -2.58 9.30
N ILE A 90 -17.41 -3.57 8.51
CA ILE A 90 -17.61 -3.63 7.06
C ILE A 90 -18.28 -4.95 6.64
N PRO A 91 -19.13 -4.93 5.60
CA PRO A 91 -19.68 -6.14 5.00
C PRO A 91 -18.62 -6.93 4.21
N LEU A 92 -18.89 -8.22 4.02
CA LEU A 92 -17.99 -9.18 3.34
C LEU A 92 -17.55 -8.71 1.95
N ASN A 93 -18.47 -8.21 1.12
CA ASN A 93 -18.15 -7.77 -0.24
C ASN A 93 -17.10 -6.64 -0.28
N ARG A 94 -17.17 -5.69 0.67
CA ARG A 94 -16.16 -4.63 0.79
C ARG A 94 -14.86 -5.20 1.32
N TYR A 95 -14.92 -6.04 2.35
CA TYR A 95 -13.74 -6.71 2.88
C TYR A 95 -12.96 -7.44 1.77
N GLU A 96 -13.62 -8.28 0.99
CA GLU A 96 -13.02 -9.04 -0.10
C GLU A 96 -12.39 -8.14 -1.17
N HIS A 97 -13.05 -7.04 -1.53
CA HIS A 97 -12.49 -6.11 -2.50
C HIS A 97 -11.22 -5.43 -1.98
N GLY A 98 -11.24 -4.90 -0.75
CA GLY A 98 -10.06 -4.30 -0.13
C GLY A 98 -8.92 -5.30 0.06
N ALA A 99 -9.25 -6.54 0.46
CA ALA A 99 -8.26 -7.60 0.64
C ALA A 99 -7.56 -7.96 -0.68
N ARG A 100 -8.30 -8.04 -1.80
CA ARG A 100 -7.72 -8.25 -3.13
C ARG A 100 -6.78 -7.11 -3.53
N LEU A 101 -7.21 -5.85 -3.38
CA LEU A 101 -6.36 -4.70 -3.70
C LEU A 101 -5.06 -4.69 -2.88
N MET A 102 -5.14 -4.98 -1.57
CA MET A 102 -3.96 -5.08 -0.71
C MET A 102 -3.04 -6.23 -1.13
N ASP A 103 -3.58 -7.41 -1.40
CA ASP A 103 -2.82 -8.59 -1.84
C ASP A 103 -2.10 -8.35 -3.17
N ASP A 104 -2.80 -7.76 -4.15
CA ASP A 104 -2.24 -7.34 -5.43
C ASP A 104 -1.08 -6.36 -5.24
N LEU A 105 -1.25 -5.35 -4.37
CA LEU A 105 -0.18 -4.41 -4.01
C LEU A 105 1.01 -5.14 -3.37
N GLY A 106 0.75 -6.07 -2.45
CA GLY A 106 1.79 -6.88 -1.80
C GLY A 106 2.63 -7.68 -2.78
N ARG A 107 2.00 -8.30 -3.79
CA ARG A 107 2.72 -9.01 -4.86
C ARG A 107 3.61 -8.08 -5.68
N GLN A 108 3.15 -6.87 -5.97
CA GLN A 108 3.93 -5.86 -6.69
C GLN A 108 5.14 -5.40 -5.88
N ILE A 109 4.96 -5.11 -4.58
CA ILE A 109 6.06 -4.74 -3.67
C ILE A 109 7.09 -5.88 -3.58
N GLY A 110 6.62 -7.12 -3.40
CA GLY A 110 7.49 -8.30 -3.35
C GLY A 110 8.25 -8.54 -4.66
N GLY A 111 7.60 -8.32 -5.82
CA GLY A 111 8.25 -8.36 -7.12
C GLY A 111 9.35 -7.31 -7.24
N TRP A 112 9.07 -6.08 -6.80
CA TRP A 112 10.04 -4.99 -6.82
C TRP A 112 11.24 -5.24 -5.88
N LEU A 113 11.02 -5.85 -4.71
CA LEU A 113 12.06 -6.33 -3.80
C LEU A 113 12.97 -7.40 -4.42
N ARG A 114 12.41 -8.28 -5.24
CA ARG A 114 13.15 -9.36 -5.93
C ARG A 114 13.86 -8.88 -7.20
N SER A 115 13.39 -7.79 -7.81
CA SER A 115 14.08 -7.16 -8.94
C SER A 115 15.45 -6.63 -8.50
N ARG A 116 16.48 -7.46 -8.66
CA ARG A 116 17.86 -6.99 -8.65
C ARG A 116 18.02 -6.01 -9.81
N THR A 117 18.66 -4.89 -9.55
CA THR A 117 19.20 -4.00 -10.57
C THR A 117 20.17 -4.83 -11.40
N GLU A 118 19.75 -5.32 -12.58
CA GLU A 118 20.68 -5.76 -13.61
C GLU A 118 21.43 -4.50 -14.06
N GLY A 119 22.64 -4.32 -13.53
CA GLY A 119 23.40 -3.10 -13.74
C GLY A 119 24.66 -3.05 -12.89
N SER A 120 25.52 -4.06 -13.03
CA SER A 120 26.97 -4.00 -12.78
C SER A 120 27.59 -5.27 -13.35
N GLY A 121 27.71 -5.27 -14.68
CA GLY A 121 28.57 -6.15 -15.48
C GLY A 121 29.25 -5.29 -16.52
#